data_AF-A0A966X3U2-F1
#
_entry.id   AF-A0A966X3U2-F1
#
_cell.length_a   1.000
_cell.length_b   1.000
_cell.length_c   1.000
_cell.angle_alpha   90.00
_cell.angle_beta   90.00
_cell.angle_gamma   90.00
#
_symmetry.space_group_name_H-M   'P 1'
#
loop_
_entity.id
_entity.type
_entity.pdbx_description
1 polymer ?
#
loop_
_entity_poly.entity_id
_entity_poly.type
_entity_poly.pdbx_seq_one_letter_code
_entity_poly.pdbx_strand_id
1 'polypeptide(L)'
;MILDALLPPLFGIAGLVVAFVIYTIMVRQSEGDEKIRKIGDAIHEGAMVFMNTEYSRLAMFAIPLGIILYFALGINTAISFAVGALASGLAGYLGMFSAT
;
A
#
# COMPACT_ATOMS: atom_id res chain seq x y z
N MET A 1 4.77 -13.40 -27.46
CA MET A 1 3.40 -13.66 -26.95
C MET A 1 3.38 -14.16 -25.51
N ILE A 2 3.98 -15.32 -25.17
CA ILE A 2 4.03 -15.79 -23.76
C ILE A 2 5.03 -14.97 -22.92
N LEU A 3 6.18 -14.63 -23.49
CA LEU A 3 7.22 -13.85 -22.81
C LEU A 3 6.71 -12.46 -22.38
N ASP A 4 5.95 -11.80 -23.27
CA ASP A 4 5.39 -10.46 -23.03
C ASP A 4 4.35 -10.45 -21.89
N ALA A 5 3.63 -11.55 -21.70
CA ALA A 5 2.65 -11.70 -20.62
C ALA A 5 3.29 -12.02 -19.26
N LEU A 6 4.52 -12.57 -19.25
CA LEU A 6 5.23 -12.96 -18.02
C LEU A 6 6.13 -11.84 -17.48
N LEU A 7 6.54 -10.90 -18.33
CA LEU A 7 7.39 -9.77 -17.94
C LEU A 7 6.77 -8.88 -16.85
N PRO A 8 5.49 -8.44 -16.91
CA PRO A 8 4.95 -7.53 -15.89
C PRO A 8 4.90 -8.12 -14.48
N PRO A 9 4.42 -9.36 -14.25
CA PRO A 9 4.50 -9.98 -12.93
C PRO A 9 5.94 -10.15 -12.43
N LEU A 10 6.88 -10.49 -13.32
CA LEU A 10 8.29 -10.65 -12.97
C LEU A 10 8.90 -9.33 -12.47
N PHE A 11 8.66 -8.23 -13.18
CA PHE A 11 9.11 -6.90 -12.74
C PHE A 11 8.42 -6.46 -11.45
N GLY A 12 7.14 -6.78 -11.27
CA GLY A 12 6.42 -6.53 -10.02
C GLY A 12 7.07 -7.23 -8.82
N ILE A 13 7.39 -8.52 -8.96
CA ILE A 13 8.08 -9.31 -7.92
C ILE A 13 9.48 -8.75 -7.67
N ALA A 14 10.26 -8.48 -8.72
CA ALA A 14 11.58 -7.89 -8.59
C ALA A 14 11.54 -6.54 -7.86
N GLY A 15 10.57 -5.69 -8.17
CA GLY A 15 10.33 -4.43 -7.48
C GLY A 15 10.02 -4.60 -5.99
N LEU A 16 9.16 -5.56 -5.64
CA LEU A 16 8.86 -5.88 -4.24
C LEU A 16 10.09 -6.38 -3.48
N VAL A 17 10.95 -7.19 -4.11
CA VAL A 17 12.21 -7.65 -3.52
C VAL A 17 13.14 -6.46 -3.25
N VAL A 18 13.29 -5.55 -4.22
CA VAL A 18 14.12 -4.35 -4.05
C VAL A 18 13.58 -3.46 -2.92
N ALA A 19 12.27 -3.23 -2.89
CA ALA A 19 11.62 -2.46 -1.83
C ALA A 19 11.88 -3.07 -0.44
N PHE A 20 11.78 -4.39 -0.32
CA PHE A 20 12.04 -5.12 0.93
C PHE A 20 13.51 -5.02 1.38
N VAL A 21 14.47 -5.10 0.44
CA VAL A 21 15.90 -4.92 0.74
C VAL A 21 16.16 -3.51 1.25
N ILE A 22 15.63 -2.48 0.58
CA ILE A 22 15.78 -1.08 0.99
C ILE A 22 15.18 -0.86 2.38
N TYR A 23 13.97 -1.36 2.61
CA TYR A 23 13.32 -1.29 3.92
C TYR A 23 14.17 -1.92 5.03
N THR A 24 14.75 -3.10 4.78
CA THR A 24 15.60 -3.79 5.76
C THR A 24 16.88 -3.02 6.07
N ILE A 25 17.47 -2.36 5.07
CA ILE A 25 18.66 -1.50 5.28
C ILE A 25 18.29 -0.28 6.12
N MET A 26 17.14 0.35 5.82
CA MET A 26 16.66 1.54 6.52
C MET A 26 16.38 1.27 8.01
N VAL A 27 15.63 0.22 8.34
CA VAL A 27 15.25 -0.11 9.73
C VAL A 27 16.46 -0.50 10.60
N ARG A 28 17.59 -0.88 9.98
CA ARG A 28 18.84 -1.19 10.71
C ARG A 28 19.60 0.06 11.15
N GLN A 29 19.23 1.24 10.66
CA GLN A 29 19.88 2.48 11.01
C GLN A 29 19.44 2.94 12.41
N SER A 30 20.36 3.49 13.21
CA SER A 30 20.04 3.97 14.55
C SER A 30 19.09 5.18 14.51
N GLU A 31 18.02 5.12 15.30
CA GLU A 31 16.96 6.14 15.41
C GLU A 31 17.42 7.46 16.10
N GLY A 32 18.68 7.55 16.47
CA GLY A 32 19.27 8.73 17.10
C GLY A 32 19.04 8.78 18.62
N ASP A 33 19.00 10.00 19.15
CA ASP A 33 18.92 10.27 20.58
C ASP A 33 17.49 10.06 21.13
N GLU A 34 17.33 9.81 22.43
CA GLU A 34 16.03 9.38 23.02
C GLU A 34 14.90 10.39 22.76
N LYS A 35 15.23 11.69 22.73
CA LYS A 35 14.27 12.75 22.40
C LYS A 35 13.78 12.69 20.96
N ILE A 36 14.67 12.36 20.02
CA ILE A 36 14.34 12.25 18.58
C ILE A 36 13.42 11.04 18.38
N ARG A 37 13.76 9.91 19.00
CA ARG A 37 12.94 8.70 18.96
C ARG A 37 11.52 8.94 19.47
N LYS A 38 11.36 9.63 20.61
CA LYS A 38 10.03 9.98 21.17
C LYS A 38 9.19 10.84 20.22
N ILE A 39 9.81 11.75 19.47
CA ILE A 39 9.10 12.57 18.47
C ILE A 39 8.69 11.69 17.29
N GLY A 40 9.59 10.82 16.82
CA GLY A 40 9.31 9.84 15.76
C GLY A 40 8.13 8.93 16.10
N ASP A 41 8.14 8.34 17.30
CA ASP A 41 7.06 7.48 17.81
C ASP A 41 5.70 8.20 17.77
N ALA A 42 5.66 9.48 18.19
CA ALA A 42 4.43 10.28 18.17
C ALA A 42 3.95 10.62 16.75
N ILE A 43 4.87 10.83 15.80
CA ILE A 43 4.56 11.04 14.39
C ILE A 43 3.99 9.75 13.80
N HIS A 44 4.63 8.61 14.05
CA HIS A 44 4.18 7.31 13.60
C HIS A 44 2.76 7.02 14.10
N GLU A 45 2.51 7.18 15.40
CA GLU A 45 1.18 6.97 15.98
C GLU A 45 0.11 7.86 15.31
N GLY A 46 0.39 9.16 15.15
CA GLY A 46 -0.53 10.09 14.50
C GLY A 46 -0.78 9.75 13.03
N ALA A 47 0.26 9.37 12.30
CA ALA A 47 0.18 8.98 10.89
C ALA A 47 -0.67 7.71 10.71
N MET A 48 -0.47 6.69 11.56
CA MET A 48 -1.24 5.45 11.50
C MET A 48 -2.71 5.65 11.87
N VAL A 49 -3.02 6.54 12.81
CA VAL A 49 -4.41 6.94 13.12
C VAL A 49 -5.05 7.64 11.92
N PHE A 50 -4.34 8.57 11.28
CA PHE A 50 -4.81 9.23 10.07
C PHE A 50 -5.10 8.22 8.96
N MET A 51 -4.15 7.32 8.65
CA MET A 51 -4.30 6.31 7.60
C MET A 51 -5.51 5.40 7.82
N ASN A 52 -5.68 4.88 9.03
CA ASN A 52 -6.82 4.03 9.34
C ASN A 52 -8.15 4.77 9.14
N THR A 53 -8.19 6.04 9.50
CA THR A 53 -9.40 6.85 9.37
C THR A 53 -9.66 7.23 7.90
N GLU A 54 -8.62 7.56 7.14
CA GLU A 54 -8.71 7.80 5.70
C GLU A 54 -9.19 6.54 4.96
N TYR A 55 -8.58 5.39 5.23
CA TYR A 55 -8.88 4.12 4.57
C TYR A 55 -10.29 3.64 4.88
N SER A 56 -10.79 3.89 6.08
CA SER A 56 -12.19 3.63 6.42
C SER A 56 -13.15 4.45 5.56
N ARG A 57 -12.86 5.76 5.37
CA ARG A 57 -13.64 6.63 4.49
C ARG A 57 -13.52 6.23 3.02
N LEU A 58 -12.32 5.86 2.59
CA LEU A 58 -12.04 5.39 1.23
C LEU A 58 -12.78 4.08 0.94
N ALA A 59 -12.83 3.15 1.90
CA ALA A 59 -13.58 1.91 1.79
C ALA A 59 -15.09 2.15 1.66
N MET A 60 -15.64 3.12 2.40
CA MET A 60 -17.04 3.53 2.27
C MET A 60 -17.38 4.04 0.86
N PHE A 61 -16.41 4.59 0.13
CA PHE A 61 -16.57 4.99 -1.28
C PHE A 61 -16.30 3.84 -2.26
N ALA A 62 -15.21 3.09 -2.05
CA ALA A 62 -14.75 2.05 -2.97
C ALA A 62 -15.70 0.84 -3.03
N ILE A 63 -16.33 0.46 -1.91
CA ILE A 63 -17.23 -0.70 -1.87
C ILE A 63 -18.49 -0.47 -2.73
N PRO A 64 -19.27 0.62 -2.55
CA PRO A 64 -20.40 0.91 -3.43
C PRO A 64 -19.99 1.05 -4.89
N LEU A 65 -18.85 1.69 -5.17
CA LEU A 65 -18.34 1.82 -6.53
C LEU A 65 -18.05 0.45 -7.17
N GLY A 66 -17.43 -0.47 -6.43
CA GLY A 66 -17.20 -1.85 -6.89
C GLY A 66 -18.50 -2.59 -7.21
N ILE A 67 -19.55 -2.40 -6.41
CA ILE A 67 -20.88 -2.99 -6.67
C ILE A 67 -21.49 -2.39 -7.94
N ILE A 68 -21.40 -1.07 -8.13
CA ILE A 68 -21.88 -0.41 -9.34
C ILE A 68 -21.14 -0.93 -10.57
N LEU A 69 -19.81 -1.05 -10.50
CA LEU A 69 -18.99 -1.58 -11.60
C LEU A 69 -19.35 -3.04 -11.93
N TYR A 70 -19.69 -3.85 -10.93
CA TYR A 70 -20.14 -5.23 -11.15
C TYR A 70 -21.42 -5.29 -11.99
N PHE A 71 -22.44 -4.49 -11.66
CA PHE A 71 -23.70 -4.50 -12.41
C PHE A 71 -23.61 -3.78 -13.77
N ALA A 72 -22.79 -2.74 -13.87
CA ALA A 72 -22.69 -1.93 -15.09
C ALA A 72 -21.72 -2.51 -16.13
N LEU A 73 -20.58 -3.03 -15.71
CA LEU A 73 -19.47 -3.48 -16.59
C LEU A 73 -19.10 -4.96 -16.42
N GLY A 74 -19.75 -5.67 -15.49
CA GLY A 74 -19.57 -7.10 -15.27
C GLY A 74 -18.42 -7.46 -14.31
N ILE A 75 -18.30 -8.77 -14.06
CA ILE A 75 -17.44 -9.33 -13.01
C ILE A 75 -15.95 -9.09 -13.24
N ASN A 76 -15.47 -9.15 -14.49
CA ASN A 76 -14.05 -8.98 -14.82
C ASN A 76 -13.55 -7.57 -14.44
N THR A 77 -14.38 -6.56 -14.69
CA THR A 77 -14.08 -5.16 -14.36
C THR A 77 -14.08 -4.94 -12.85
N ALA A 78 -15.07 -5.48 -12.14
CA ALA A 78 -15.16 -5.38 -10.69
C ALA A 78 -13.97 -6.03 -9.98
N ILE A 79 -13.53 -7.21 -10.44
CA ILE A 79 -12.33 -7.87 -9.90
C ILE A 79 -11.08 -7.05 -10.17
N SER A 80 -10.91 -6.53 -11.41
CA SER A 80 -9.76 -5.70 -11.76
C SER A 80 -9.68 -4.44 -10.90
N PHE A 81 -10.82 -3.78 -10.65
CA PHE A 81 -10.93 -2.64 -9.74
C PHE A 81 -10.57 -3.03 -8.30
N ALA A 82 -11.11 -4.13 -7.78
CA ALA A 82 -10.86 -4.56 -6.40
C ALA A 82 -9.38 -4.90 -6.18
N VAL A 83 -8.76 -5.64 -7.10
CA VAL A 83 -7.33 -5.98 -7.03
C VAL A 83 -6.46 -4.73 -7.10
N GLY A 84 -6.78 -3.79 -8.01
CA GLY A 84 -6.05 -2.52 -8.13
C GLY A 84 -6.19 -1.64 -6.89
N ALA A 85 -7.41 -1.51 -6.35
CA ALA A 85 -7.68 -0.74 -5.14
C ALA A 85 -6.94 -1.31 -3.91
N LEU A 86 -6.94 -2.64 -3.76
CA LEU A 86 -6.20 -3.31 -2.69
C LEU A 86 -4.68 -3.15 -2.86
N ALA A 87 -4.15 -3.35 -4.06
CA ALA A 87 -2.73 -3.17 -4.33
C ALA A 87 -2.27 -1.73 -4.06
N SER A 88 -3.04 -0.73 -4.50
CA SER A 88 -2.78 0.68 -4.23
C SER A 88 -2.87 1.02 -2.74
N GLY A 89 -3.87 0.49 -2.05
CA GLY A 89 -4.04 0.71 -0.61
C GLY A 89 -2.90 0.09 0.20
N LEU A 90 -2.50 -1.13 -0.12
CA LEU A 90 -1.36 -1.78 0.53
C LEU A 90 -0.05 -1.02 0.28
N ALA A 91 0.17 -0.55 -0.96
CA ALA A 91 1.34 0.25 -1.28
C ALA A 91 1.39 1.57 -0.48
N GLY A 92 0.26 2.27 -0.34
CA GLY A 92 0.17 3.50 0.45
C GLY A 92 0.40 3.26 1.94
N TYR A 93 -0.22 2.21 2.50
CA TYR A 93 -0.07 1.87 3.92
C TYR A 93 1.37 1.48 4.28
N LEU A 94 1.97 0.57 3.51
CA LEU A 94 3.37 0.14 3.72
C LEU A 94 4.35 1.29 3.50
N GLY A 95 4.08 2.15 2.51
CA GLY A 95 4.88 3.35 2.27
C GLY A 95 4.89 4.28 3.48
N MET A 96 3.72 4.59 4.04
CA MET A 96 3.64 5.43 5.24
C MET A 96 4.33 4.77 6.44
N PHE A 97 4.07 3.48 6.67
CA PHE A 97 4.73 2.72 7.74
C PHE A 97 6.26 2.73 7.63
N SER A 98 6.80 2.74 6.41
CA SER A 98 8.25 2.81 6.20
C SER A 98 8.83 4.22 6.34
N ALA A 99 8.01 5.26 6.19
CA ALA A 99 8.45 6.65 6.21
C ALA A 99 8.41 7.28 7.62
N THR A 100 7.53 6.76 8.48
CA THR A 100 7.30 7.23 9.84
C THR A 100 7.67 6.14 10.84
#